data_AF-A0A7S7WA65-F1
#
_entry.id   AF-A0A7S7WA65-F1
#
_cell.length_a   1.000
_cell.length_b   1.000
_cell.length_c   1.000
_cell.angle_alpha   90.00
_cell.angle_beta   90.00
_cell.angle_gamma   90.00
#
_symmetry.space_group_name_H-M   'P 1'
#
loop_
_entity.id
_entity.type
_entity.pdbx_description
1 polymer ?
#
loop_
_entity_poly.entity_id
_entity_poly.type
_entity_poly.pdbx_seq_one_letter_code
_entity_poly.pdbx_strand_id
1 'polypeptide(L)'
;MDVASYRLNPSQASKLRLVKDMRERSALRQLSNTQAERQIAVKAMEKASKNAASAEKRRASLEAELYLELASSNRMCVTELDRRLHLVIGRLTAEIATARQVLEQARIAQQQAQAAVVEARVVWAKRSAASQKWQQIECDVQRSTNACSECAAQIETDDEVLLRYQSGSRSQAIGVLI
;
A
#
# COMPACT_ATOMS: atom_id res chain seq x y z
N MET A 1 -26.57 11.36 -17.62
CA MET A 1 -26.56 11.82 -16.22
C MET A 1 -27.17 10.73 -15.36
N ASP A 2 -26.49 10.29 -14.31
CA ASP A 2 -26.96 9.22 -13.42
C ASP A 2 -28.02 9.79 -12.47
N VAL A 3 -29.23 9.22 -12.51
CA VAL A 3 -30.42 9.70 -11.75
C VAL A 3 -30.17 9.67 -10.23
N ALA A 4 -29.20 8.89 -9.77
CA ALA A 4 -28.78 8.82 -8.38
C ALA A 4 -28.13 10.11 -7.85
N SER A 5 -27.48 10.94 -8.69
CA SER A 5 -26.83 12.17 -8.20
C SER A 5 -27.84 13.24 -7.77
N TYR A 6 -29.03 13.26 -8.38
CA TYR A 6 -30.09 14.21 -8.07
C TYR A 6 -30.69 14.05 -6.67
N ARG A 7 -30.51 12.89 -6.02
CA ARG A 7 -31.01 12.63 -4.65
C ARG A 7 -29.97 12.88 -3.56
N LEU A 8 -28.71 13.09 -3.94
CA LEU A 8 -27.61 13.33 -3.01
C LEU A 8 -27.48 14.83 -2.77
N ASN A 9 -27.63 15.26 -1.51
CA ASN A 9 -27.32 16.64 -1.17
C ASN A 9 -25.79 16.86 -1.08
N PRO A 10 -25.29 18.10 -1.27
CA PRO A 10 -23.85 18.39 -1.20
C PRO A 10 -23.20 17.89 0.09
N SER A 11 -23.88 18.05 1.23
CA SER A 11 -23.36 17.63 2.54
C SER A 11 -23.13 16.11 2.64
N GLN A 12 -23.98 15.30 2.03
CA GLN A 12 -23.87 13.84 1.99
C GLN A 12 -22.75 13.42 1.05
N ALA A 13 -22.62 14.07 -0.12
CA ALA A 13 -21.54 13.82 -1.06
C ALA A 13 -20.17 14.09 -0.40
N SER A 14 -20.02 15.21 0.31
CA SER A 14 -18.79 15.54 1.03
C SER A 14 -18.46 14.55 2.16
N LYS A 15 -19.46 14.12 2.93
CA LYS A 15 -19.26 13.09 3.98
C LYS A 15 -18.80 11.76 3.38
N LEU A 16 -19.40 11.33 2.27
CA LEU A 16 -19.03 10.08 1.60
C LEU A 16 -17.63 10.17 0.99
N ARG A 17 -17.28 11.30 0.36
CA ARG A 17 -15.91 11.55 -0.12
C ARG A 17 -14.90 11.44 1.02
N LEU A 18 -15.15 12.10 2.15
CA LEU A 18 -14.25 12.04 3.31
C LEU A 18 -13.98 10.59 3.76
N VAL A 19 -15.02 9.75 3.79
CA VAL A 19 -14.88 8.33 4.15
C VAL A 19 -14.03 7.57 3.11
N LYS A 20 -14.15 7.88 1.81
CA LYS A 20 -13.28 7.27 0.79
C LYS A 20 -11.84 7.72 0.94
N ASP A 21 -11.60 9.01 1.15
CA ASP A 21 -10.26 9.57 1.34
C ASP A 21 -9.59 9.00 2.59
N MET A 22 -10.34 8.75 3.67
CA MET A 22 -9.83 8.06 4.86
C MET A 22 -9.43 6.61 4.54
N ARG A 23 -10.23 5.89 3.76
CA ARG A 23 -9.93 4.50 3.36
C ARG A 23 -8.75 4.40 2.41
N GLU A 24 -8.61 5.35 1.48
CA GLU A 24 -7.45 5.45 0.60
C GLU A 24 -6.17 5.70 1.42
N ARG A 25 -6.19 6.70 2.31
CA ARG A 25 -5.05 7.00 3.19
C ARG A 25 -4.67 5.81 4.06
N SER A 26 -5.65 5.08 4.60
CA SER A 26 -5.40 3.85 5.36
C SER A 26 -4.73 2.77 4.50
N ALA A 27 -5.22 2.55 3.28
CA ALA A 27 -4.63 1.59 2.35
C ALA A 27 -3.20 1.98 1.94
N LEU A 28 -2.94 3.28 1.77
CA LEU A 28 -1.61 3.80 1.46
C LEU A 28 -0.62 3.56 2.62
N ARG A 29 -1.06 3.76 3.87
CA ARG A 29 -0.25 3.43 5.06
C ARG A 29 0.08 1.93 5.12
N GLN A 30 -0.92 1.07 4.86
CA GLN A 30 -0.70 -0.38 4.80
C GLN A 30 0.29 -0.77 3.69
N LEU A 31 0.18 -0.15 2.52
CA LEU A 31 1.13 -0.36 1.43
C LEU A 31 2.55 0.07 1.83
N SER A 32 2.70 1.21 2.52
CA SER A 32 4.01 1.65 3.02
C SER A 32 4.59 0.68 4.06
N ASN A 33 3.76 0.19 4.99
CA ASN A 33 4.20 -0.78 6.00
C ASN A 33 4.67 -2.10 5.37
N THR A 34 3.88 -2.67 4.47
CA THR A 34 4.25 -3.92 3.77
C THR A 34 5.49 -3.74 2.89
N GLN A 35 5.72 -2.54 2.32
CA GLN A 35 6.97 -2.23 1.62
C GLN A 35 8.17 -2.20 2.57
N ALA A 36 8.03 -1.64 3.77
CA ALA A 36 9.08 -1.65 4.78
C ALA A 36 9.40 -3.10 5.24
N GLU A 37 8.38 -3.92 5.48
CA GLU A 37 8.53 -5.34 5.81
C GLU A 37 9.26 -6.11 4.70
N ARG A 38 8.92 -5.86 3.42
CA ARG A 38 9.64 -6.41 2.27
C ARG A 38 11.12 -6.04 2.29
N GLN A 39 11.45 -4.78 2.59
CA GLN A 39 12.86 -4.35 2.68
C GLN A 39 13.60 -5.06 3.81
N ILE A 40 12.95 -5.27 4.96
CA ILE A 40 13.50 -6.05 6.07
C ILE A 40 13.75 -7.49 5.63
N ALA A 41 12.79 -8.12 4.95
CA ALA A 41 12.93 -9.50 4.46
C ALA A 41 14.06 -9.64 3.42
N VAL A 42 14.22 -8.67 2.51
CA VAL A 42 15.35 -8.62 1.56
C VAL A 42 16.70 -8.56 2.31
N LYS A 43 16.82 -7.66 3.29
CA LYS A 43 18.05 -7.56 4.11
C LYS A 43 18.32 -8.84 4.89
N ALA A 44 17.28 -9.48 5.42
CA ALA A 44 17.40 -10.77 6.11
C ALA A 44 17.89 -11.87 5.16
N MET A 45 17.37 -11.91 3.92
CA MET A 45 17.81 -12.84 2.89
C MET A 45 19.28 -12.64 2.50
N GLU A 46 19.70 -11.39 2.29
CA GLU A 46 21.10 -11.06 2.02
C GLU A 46 22.02 -11.50 3.17
N LYS A 47 21.62 -11.25 4.42
CA LYS A 47 22.36 -11.67 5.61
C LYS A 47 22.44 -13.20 5.71
N ALA A 48 21.33 -13.90 5.51
CA ALA A 48 21.30 -15.36 5.55
C ALA A 48 22.17 -15.97 4.45
N SER A 49 22.16 -15.38 3.25
CA SER A 49 23.00 -15.82 2.12
C SER A 49 24.49 -15.65 2.43
N LYS A 50 24.89 -14.49 2.94
CA LYS A 50 26.27 -14.24 3.38
C LYS A 50 26.69 -15.22 4.47
N ASN A 51 25.82 -15.50 5.44
CA ASN A 51 26.12 -16.44 6.51
C ASN A 51 26.30 -17.88 6.00
N ALA A 52 25.44 -18.34 5.09
CA ALA A 52 25.56 -19.65 4.48
C ALA A 52 26.87 -19.78 3.68
N ALA A 53 27.19 -18.80 2.83
CA ALA A 53 28.45 -18.77 2.09
C ALA A 53 29.67 -18.74 3.04
N SER A 54 29.59 -18.00 4.14
CA SER A 54 30.66 -17.93 5.14
C SER A 54 30.83 -19.25 5.91
N ALA A 55 29.76 -19.99 6.17
CA ALA A 55 29.81 -21.32 6.77
C ALA A 55 30.45 -22.34 5.81
N GLU A 56 30.08 -22.30 4.53
CA GLU A 56 30.68 -23.16 3.49
C GLU A 56 32.17 -22.86 3.29
N LYS A 57 32.56 -21.58 3.25
CA LYS A 57 33.97 -21.17 3.17
C LYS A 57 34.76 -21.67 4.39
N ARG A 58 34.22 -21.50 5.60
CA ARG A 58 34.86 -21.99 6.84
C ARG A 58 35.04 -23.50 6.81
N ARG A 59 34.07 -24.25 6.30
CA ARG A 59 34.21 -25.69 6.09
C ARG A 59 35.37 -26.02 5.17
N ALA A 60 35.45 -25.38 4.00
CA ALA A 60 36.53 -25.62 3.05
C ALA A 60 37.91 -25.29 3.62
N SER A 61 38.04 -24.17 4.36
CA SER A 61 39.30 -23.79 5.02
C SER A 61 39.72 -24.80 6.09
N LEU A 62 38.78 -25.23 6.94
CA LEU A 62 39.08 -26.21 8.00
C LEU A 62 39.37 -27.60 7.44
N GLU A 63 38.67 -28.03 6.37
CA GLU A 63 39.01 -29.28 5.67
C GLU A 63 40.44 -29.22 5.10
N ALA A 64 40.84 -28.10 4.48
CA ALA A 64 42.20 -27.92 3.98
C ALA A 64 43.27 -27.92 5.09
N GLU A 65 43.01 -27.23 6.21
CA GLU A 65 43.90 -27.23 7.39
C GLU A 65 44.05 -28.64 7.97
N LEU A 66 42.97 -29.40 8.08
CA LEU A 66 43.00 -30.80 8.54
C LEU A 66 43.85 -31.67 7.61
N TYR A 67 43.71 -31.52 6.28
CA TYR A 67 44.55 -32.26 5.33
C TYR A 67 46.04 -31.87 5.42
N LEU A 68 46.36 -30.60 5.67
CA LEU A 68 47.74 -30.15 5.88
C LEU A 68 48.35 -30.66 7.18
N GLU A 69 47.58 -30.66 8.28
CA GLU A 69 48.00 -31.29 9.54
C GLU A 69 48.27 -32.79 9.35
N LEU A 70 47.44 -33.47 8.56
CA LEU A 70 47.57 -34.89 8.23
C LEU A 70 48.86 -35.15 7.43
N ALA A 71 49.17 -34.31 6.45
CA ALA A 71 50.38 -34.42 5.64
C ALA A 71 51.67 -34.13 6.42
N SER A 72 51.60 -33.34 7.50
CA SER A 72 52.75 -32.92 8.31
C SER A 72 52.94 -33.74 9.59
N SER A 73 51.91 -34.46 10.05
CA SER A 73 51.98 -35.23 11.29
C SER A 73 52.55 -36.63 11.07
N ASN A 74 53.82 -36.82 11.46
CA ASN A 74 54.47 -38.13 11.47
C ASN A 74 54.12 -38.97 12.73
N ARG A 75 53.15 -38.54 13.55
CA ARG A 75 52.89 -39.09 14.91
C ARG A 75 51.43 -39.33 15.27
N MET A 76 50.44 -38.86 14.50
CA MET A 76 49.03 -39.09 14.84
C MET A 76 48.60 -40.50 14.45
N CYS A 77 47.92 -41.22 15.33
CA CYS A 77 47.32 -42.50 14.97
C CYS A 77 46.05 -42.26 14.14
N VAL A 78 45.75 -43.20 13.24
CA VAL A 78 44.59 -43.11 12.32
C VAL A 78 43.27 -42.94 13.08
N THR A 79 43.15 -43.51 14.28
CA THR A 79 41.92 -43.46 15.09
C THR A 79 41.67 -42.10 15.75
N GLU A 80 42.72 -41.41 16.23
CA GLU A 80 42.60 -40.03 16.75
C GLU A 80 42.24 -39.05 15.63
N LEU A 81 42.85 -39.24 14.46
CA LEU A 81 42.58 -38.46 13.27
C LEU A 81 41.13 -38.63 12.81
N ASP A 82 40.65 -39.87 12.72
CA ASP A 82 39.27 -40.19 12.33
C ASP A 82 38.25 -39.59 13.31
N ARG A 83 38.54 -39.69 14.62
CA ARG A 83 37.71 -39.08 15.67
C ARG A 83 37.65 -37.55 15.55
N ARG A 84 38.78 -36.89 15.27
CA ARG A 84 38.85 -35.43 15.12
C ARG A 84 38.14 -34.96 13.86
N LEU A 85 38.33 -35.67 12.74
CA LEU A 85 37.60 -35.44 11.48
C LEU A 85 36.09 -35.53 11.70
N HIS A 86 35.61 -36.61 12.32
CA HIS A 86 34.19 -36.81 12.60
C HIS A 86 33.59 -35.69 13.46
N LEU A 87 34.31 -35.23 14.51
CA LEU A 87 33.83 -34.15 15.38
C LEU A 87 33.78 -32.80 14.66
N VAL A 88 34.84 -32.43 13.94
CA VAL A 88 34.93 -31.13 13.25
C VAL A 88 33.98 -31.07 12.05
N ILE A 89 33.97 -32.10 11.20
CA ILE A 89 33.06 -32.19 10.05
C ILE A 89 31.61 -32.26 10.55
N GLY A 90 31.32 -33.03 11.60
CA GLY A 90 29.99 -33.13 12.17
C GLY A 90 29.45 -31.77 12.63
N ARG A 91 30.27 -30.99 13.36
CA ARG A 91 29.90 -29.63 13.79
C ARG A 91 29.68 -28.69 12.61
N LEU A 92 30.56 -28.70 11.62
CA LEU A 92 30.44 -27.84 10.43
C LEU A 92 29.24 -28.20 9.57
N THR A 93 28.93 -29.49 9.45
CA THR A 93 27.75 -29.99 8.74
C THR A 93 26.49 -29.51 9.41
N ALA A 94 26.42 -29.56 10.75
CA ALA A 94 25.30 -29.01 11.50
C ALA A 94 25.19 -27.49 11.31
N GLU A 95 26.31 -26.75 11.38
CA GLU A 95 26.31 -25.30 11.17
C GLU A 95 25.80 -24.93 9.76
N ILE A 96 26.29 -25.59 8.71
CA ILE A 96 25.81 -25.38 7.33
C ILE A 96 24.33 -25.72 7.18
N ALA A 97 23.88 -26.83 7.79
CA ALA A 97 22.47 -27.21 7.76
C ALA A 97 21.59 -26.13 8.39
N THR A 98 21.98 -25.61 9.56
CA THR A 98 21.25 -24.49 10.20
C THR A 98 21.28 -23.22 9.35
N ALA A 99 22.42 -22.86 8.74
CA ALA A 99 22.53 -21.69 7.89
C ALA A 99 21.66 -21.80 6.63
N ARG A 100 21.59 -22.98 6.01
CA ARG A 100 20.72 -23.27 4.87
C ARG A 100 19.24 -23.23 5.26
N GLN A 101 18.89 -23.76 6.43
CA GLN A 101 17.52 -23.66 6.94
C GLN A 101 17.10 -22.20 7.14
N VAL A 102 17.96 -21.38 7.76
CA VAL A 102 17.70 -19.94 7.94
C VAL A 102 17.57 -19.23 6.59
N LEU A 103 18.41 -19.58 5.61
CA LEU A 103 18.32 -19.04 4.25
C LEU A 103 16.97 -19.36 3.59
N GLU A 104 16.50 -20.61 3.70
CA GLU A 104 15.23 -21.00 3.14
C GLU A 104 14.05 -20.30 3.84
N GLN A 105 14.09 -20.16 5.16
CA GLN A 105 13.09 -19.38 5.88
C GLN A 105 13.09 -17.90 5.47
N ALA A 106 14.27 -17.30 5.28
CA ALA A 106 14.39 -15.93 4.80
C ALA A 106 13.84 -15.78 3.36
N ARG A 107 14.03 -16.78 2.50
CA ARG A 107 13.46 -16.82 1.15
C ARG A 107 11.94 -16.88 1.18
N ILE A 108 11.36 -17.76 1.99
CA ILE A 108 9.92 -17.87 2.17
C ILE A 108 9.35 -16.55 2.67
N ALA A 109 9.95 -15.95 3.71
CA ALA A 109 9.53 -14.66 4.24
C ALA A 109 9.60 -13.54 3.19
N GLN A 110 10.65 -13.52 2.37
CA GLN A 110 10.79 -12.56 1.26
C GLN A 110 9.69 -12.73 0.22
N GLN A 111 9.36 -13.97 -0.17
CA GLN A 111 8.27 -14.26 -1.11
C GLN A 111 6.91 -13.85 -0.55
N GLN A 112 6.63 -14.16 0.71
CA GLN A 112 5.41 -13.76 1.40
C GLN A 112 5.28 -12.23 1.49
N ALA A 113 6.35 -11.53 1.87
CA ALA A 113 6.37 -10.06 1.91
C ALA A 113 6.18 -9.45 0.51
N GLN A 114 6.74 -10.08 -0.53
CA GLN A 114 6.52 -9.65 -1.92
C GLN A 114 5.05 -9.81 -2.34
N ALA A 115 4.42 -10.94 -2.01
CA ALA A 115 3.01 -11.17 -2.29
C ALA A 115 2.12 -10.17 -1.55
N ALA A 116 2.38 -9.94 -0.26
CA ALA A 116 1.66 -8.96 0.55
C ALA A 116 1.73 -7.54 -0.04
N VAL A 117 2.89 -7.11 -0.56
CA VAL A 117 3.02 -5.81 -1.25
C VAL A 117 2.16 -5.76 -2.51
N VAL A 118 2.09 -6.85 -3.29
CA VAL A 118 1.25 -6.91 -4.50
C VAL A 118 -0.23 -6.79 -4.13
N GLU A 119 -0.68 -7.52 -3.12
CA GLU A 119 -2.06 -7.45 -2.61
C GLU A 119 -2.39 -6.05 -2.08
N ALA A 120 -1.51 -5.46 -1.27
CA ALA A 120 -1.69 -4.12 -0.74
C ALA A 120 -1.77 -3.06 -1.85
N ARG A 121 -0.98 -3.20 -2.93
CA ARG A 121 -1.06 -2.33 -4.12
C ARG A 121 -2.43 -2.44 -4.79
N VAL A 122 -2.96 -3.65 -4.96
CA VAL A 122 -4.28 -3.86 -5.56
C VAL A 122 -5.38 -3.22 -4.71
N VAL A 123 -5.31 -3.38 -3.38
CA VAL A 123 -6.27 -2.75 -2.46
C VAL A 123 -6.18 -1.23 -2.55
N TRP A 124 -4.97 -0.67 -2.49
CA TRP A 124 -4.76 0.77 -2.61
C TRP A 124 -5.29 1.31 -3.94
N ALA A 125 -4.98 0.67 -5.07
CA ALA A 125 -5.47 1.09 -6.39
C ALA A 125 -7.01 1.11 -6.45
N LYS A 126 -7.67 0.07 -5.92
CA LYS A 126 -9.16 0.03 -5.83
C LYS A 126 -9.72 1.16 -4.96
N ARG A 127 -9.07 1.46 -3.83
CA ARG A 127 -9.52 2.52 -2.91
C ARG A 127 -9.28 3.91 -3.50
N SER A 128 -8.17 4.10 -4.19
CA SER A 128 -7.82 5.35 -4.87
C SER A 128 -8.79 5.66 -6.01
N ALA A 129 -9.08 4.67 -6.88
CA ALA A 129 -10.10 4.81 -7.91
C ALA A 129 -11.48 5.14 -7.34
N ALA A 130 -11.84 4.53 -6.20
CA ALA A 130 -13.08 4.88 -5.51
C ALA A 130 -13.07 6.32 -4.97
N SER A 131 -11.98 6.79 -4.38
CA SER A 131 -11.85 8.18 -3.93
C SER A 131 -12.01 9.17 -5.08
N GLN A 132 -11.31 8.94 -6.19
CA GLN A 132 -11.41 9.77 -7.39
C GLN A 132 -12.83 9.83 -7.93
N LYS A 133 -13.53 8.69 -7.99
CA LYS A 133 -14.94 8.65 -8.42
C LYS A 133 -15.84 9.47 -7.49
N TRP A 134 -15.62 9.41 -6.18
CA TRP A 134 -16.43 10.17 -5.22
C TRP A 134 -16.12 11.66 -5.23
N GLN A 135 -14.88 12.05 -5.54
CA GLN A 135 -14.53 13.44 -5.81
C GLN A 135 -15.26 13.96 -7.04
N GLN A 136 -15.33 13.17 -8.12
CA GLN A 136 -16.11 13.54 -9.31
C GLN A 136 -17.60 13.70 -8.99
N ILE A 137 -18.19 12.77 -8.25
CA ILE A 137 -19.60 12.85 -7.83
C ILE A 137 -19.86 14.11 -6.99
N GLU A 138 -18.98 14.45 -6.04
CA GLU A 138 -19.12 15.68 -5.25
C GLU A 138 -19.10 16.94 -6.14
N CYS A 139 -18.15 17.01 -7.09
CA CYS A 139 -18.11 18.10 -8.06
C CYS A 139 -19.38 18.17 -8.91
N ASP A 140 -19.94 17.04 -9.32
CA ASP A 140 -21.17 16.98 -10.12
C ASP A 140 -22.39 17.47 -9.31
N VAL A 141 -22.51 17.04 -8.05
CA VAL A 141 -23.57 17.48 -7.13
C VAL A 141 -23.46 18.98 -6.83
N GLN A 142 -22.24 19.50 -6.65
CA GLN A 142 -22.04 20.94 -6.46
C GLN A 142 -22.45 21.72 -7.71
N ARG A 143 -22.07 21.27 -8.89
CA ARG A 143 -22.44 21.92 -10.16
C ARG A 143 -23.95 21.91 -10.38
N SER A 144 -24.64 20.80 -10.12
CA SER A 144 -26.09 20.76 -10.26
C SER A 144 -26.80 21.65 -9.24
N THR A 145 -26.31 21.69 -7.99
CA THR A 145 -26.86 22.56 -6.95
C THR A 145 -26.73 24.04 -7.33
N ASN A 146 -25.56 24.45 -7.82
CA ASN A 146 -25.32 25.82 -8.28
C ASN A 146 -26.24 26.19 -9.45
N ALA A 147 -26.38 25.30 -10.45
CA ALA A 147 -27.28 25.53 -11.58
C ALA A 147 -28.74 25.67 -11.13
N CYS A 148 -29.20 24.85 -10.17
CA CYS A 148 -30.54 24.99 -9.61
C CYS A 148 -30.74 26.33 -8.88
N SER A 149 -29.75 26.80 -8.12
CA SER A 149 -29.84 28.11 -7.45
C SER A 149 -29.82 29.28 -8.45
N GLU A 150 -29.04 29.18 -9.52
CA GLU A 150 -29.01 30.19 -10.58
C GLU A 150 -30.36 30.26 -11.31
N CYS A 151 -30.96 29.10 -11.64
CA CYS A 151 -32.29 29.04 -12.21
C CYS A 151 -33.36 29.61 -11.27
N ALA A 152 -33.28 29.33 -9.96
CA ALA A 152 -34.22 29.87 -8.98
C ALA A 152 -34.11 31.41 -8.89
N ALA A 153 -32.88 31.94 -8.82
CA ALA A 153 -32.65 33.39 -8.78
C ALA A 153 -33.12 34.08 -10.07
N GLN A 154 -32.98 33.43 -11.23
CA GLN A 154 -33.51 33.92 -12.51
C GLN A 154 -35.04 34.03 -12.45
N ILE A 155 -35.74 32.99 -11.97
CA ILE A 155 -37.20 32.99 -11.83
C ILE A 155 -37.66 34.06 -10.84
N GLU A 156 -37.01 34.19 -9.69
CA GLU A 156 -37.32 35.23 -8.70
C GLU A 156 -37.16 36.64 -9.29
N THR A 157 -36.11 36.86 -10.08
CA THR A 157 -35.89 38.14 -10.78
C THR A 157 -36.98 38.40 -11.81
N ASP A 158 -37.38 37.40 -12.59
CA ASP A 158 -38.43 37.51 -13.61
C ASP A 158 -39.80 37.79 -12.95
N ASP A 159 -40.11 37.12 -11.83
CA ASP A 159 -41.33 37.34 -11.04
C ASP A 159 -41.36 38.77 -10.45
N GLU A 160 -40.24 39.25 -9.90
CA GLU A 160 -40.13 40.64 -9.42
C GLU A 160 -40.38 41.66 -10.52
N VAL A 161 -39.84 41.42 -11.72
CA VAL A 161 -40.06 42.29 -12.89
C VAL A 161 -41.54 42.30 -13.26
N LEU A 162 -42.19 41.14 -13.35
CA LEU A 162 -43.63 41.04 -13.64
C LEU A 162 -44.49 41.79 -12.61
N LEU A 163 -44.19 41.67 -11.32
CA LEU A 163 -44.91 42.37 -10.24
C LEU A 163 -44.76 43.90 -10.35
N ARG A 164 -43.57 44.40 -10.71
CA ARG A 164 -43.35 45.84 -10.94
C ARG A 164 -44.11 46.36 -12.16
N TYR A 165 -44.15 45.60 -13.25
CA TYR A 165 -44.96 45.98 -14.42
C TYR A 165 -46.46 46.01 -14.11
N GLN A 166 -47.00 45.03 -13.38
CA GLN A 166 -48.42 45.00 -13.01
C GLN A 166 -48.82 46.15 -12.07
N SER A 167 -47.96 46.52 -11.13
CA SER A 167 -48.19 47.65 -10.22
C SER A 167 -48.09 49.02 -10.91
N GLY A 168 -47.19 49.17 -11.89
CA GLY A 168 -47.12 50.35 -12.76
C GLY A 168 -48.37 50.51 -13.63
N SER A 169 -48.85 49.43 -14.25
CA SER A 169 -50.08 49.44 -15.06
C SER A 169 -51.33 49.73 -14.23
N ARG A 170 -51.43 49.23 -12.98
CA ARG A 170 -52.52 49.60 -12.07
C ARG A 170 -52.49 51.06 -11.65
N SER A 171 -51.31 51.63 -11.47
CA SER A 171 -51.14 53.05 -11.10
C SER A 171 -51.53 53.98 -12.26
N GLN A 172 -51.27 53.58 -13.51
CA GLN A 172 -51.75 54.30 -14.70
C GLN A 172 -53.28 54.21 -14.88
N ALA A 173 -53.91 53.08 -14.57
CA ALA A 173 -55.36 52.94 -14.67
C ALA A 173 -56.14 53.79 -13.64
N ILE A 174 -55.55 54.05 -12.47
CA ILE A 174 -56.15 54.89 -11.41
C ILE A 174 -55.95 56.39 -11.68
N GLY A 175 -54.86 56.78 -12.37
CA GLY A 175 -54.58 58.17 -12.74
C GLY A 175 -55.42 58.74 -13.89
N VAL A 176 -56.29 57.93 -14.53
CA VAL A 176 -57.15 58.34 -15.66
C VAL A 176 -58.62 58.56 -15.22
N LEU A 177 -58.92 58.42 -13.92
CA LEU A 177 -60.27 58.58 -13.35
C LEU A 177 -60.43 59.80 -12.41
N ILE A 178 -59.73 60.91 -12.70
CA ILE A 178 -60.00 62.23 -12.10
C ILE A 178 -60.27 63.20 -13.24
#